data_AF-A0A9D4W392-F1
#
_entry.id   AF-A0A9D4W392-F1
#
_cell.length_a   1.000
_cell.length_b   1.000
_cell.length_c   1.000
_cell.angle_alpha   90.00
_cell.angle_beta   90.00
_cell.angle_gamma   90.00
#
_symmetry.space_group_name_H-M   'P 1'
#
loop_
_entity.id
_entity.type
_entity.pdbx_description
1 polymer ?
#
loop_
_entity_poly.entity_id
_entity_poly.type
_entity_poly.pdbx_seq_one_letter_code
_entity_poly.pdbx_strand_id
1 'polypeptide(L)'
;MREDPLPVAHPNEKFYEGDNQYRNSGQALEYKDLNKHTQEAFDKGQDVHIQASPSQAELLYKNFKIMKEKVRSQMKETILEKYGNAADWDKLPRELLLGQSEMQLEYDRAGRIIKGQEAAFPRSKYEEDILINNHATVWGYKCCMQTILNSYCTGAAGIEAAETANMKNFSDRDRLTKQCVRS
;
A
#
# COMPACT_ATOMS: atom_id res chain seq x y z
N MET A 1 28.27 -13.49 39.72
CA MET A 1 27.31 -14.34 40.47
C MET A 1 26.20 -14.65 39.51
N ARG A 2 25.71 -15.90 39.42
CA ARG A 2 24.73 -16.23 38.38
C ARG A 2 23.41 -15.47 38.55
N GLU A 3 22.86 -15.56 39.77
CA GLU A 3 21.67 -14.84 40.17
C GLU A 3 22.01 -13.43 40.66
N ASP A 4 20.99 -12.57 40.67
CA ASP A 4 21.06 -11.24 41.23
C ASP A 4 21.36 -11.33 42.75
N PRO A 5 22.44 -10.68 43.23
CA PRO A 5 22.74 -10.63 44.66
C PRO A 5 21.72 -9.79 45.47
N LEU A 6 20.95 -8.90 44.82
CA LEU A 6 19.95 -8.05 45.46
C LEU A 6 18.59 -8.13 44.74
N PRO A 7 17.87 -9.26 44.81
CA PRO A 7 16.66 -9.48 44.01
C PRO A 7 15.52 -8.51 44.37
N VAL A 8 15.44 -8.05 45.61
CA VAL A 8 14.32 -7.22 46.14
C VAL A 8 14.43 -5.74 45.76
N ALA A 9 15.63 -5.23 45.45
CA ALA A 9 15.84 -3.82 45.16
C ALA A 9 15.17 -3.39 43.83
N HIS A 10 14.94 -2.09 43.62
CA HIS A 10 14.37 -1.59 42.38
C HIS A 10 15.38 -1.68 41.21
N PRO A 11 14.98 -2.12 39.99
CA PRO A 11 15.91 -2.35 38.87
C PRO A 11 16.82 -1.17 38.52
N ASN A 12 16.29 0.06 38.55
CA ASN A 12 17.06 1.26 38.21
C ASN A 12 18.11 1.66 39.27
N GLU A 13 18.01 1.12 40.47
CA GLU A 13 18.94 1.38 41.58
C GLU A 13 20.01 0.28 41.69
N LYS A 14 19.87 -0.81 40.92
CA LYS A 14 20.81 -1.92 40.92
C LYS A 14 21.99 -1.61 40.01
N PHE A 15 23.20 -1.75 40.56
CA PHE A 15 24.42 -1.69 39.78
C PHE A 15 24.67 -2.96 38.96
N TYR A 16 24.17 -4.11 39.43
CA TYR A 16 24.43 -5.42 38.82
C TYR A 16 23.27 -6.37 39.07
N GLU A 17 22.75 -6.98 38.01
CA GLU A 17 21.55 -7.83 38.03
C GLU A 17 21.88 -9.33 37.93
N GLY A 18 23.17 -9.70 38.03
CA GLY A 18 23.64 -11.09 37.85
C GLY A 18 24.09 -11.41 36.42
N ASP A 19 24.88 -12.48 36.30
CA ASP A 19 25.44 -12.91 35.00
C ASP A 19 24.37 -13.49 34.06
N ASN A 20 23.24 -13.98 34.59
CA ASN A 20 22.15 -14.53 33.77
C ASN A 20 21.47 -13.47 32.88
N GLN A 21 21.42 -12.22 33.33
CA GLN A 21 20.85 -11.13 32.54
C GLN A 21 21.62 -10.93 31.22
N TYR A 22 22.95 -10.97 31.29
CA TYR A 22 23.82 -10.81 30.12
C TYR A 22 23.78 -12.01 29.16
N ARG A 23 23.37 -13.19 29.63
CA ARG A 23 23.23 -14.39 28.78
C ARG A 23 22.04 -14.30 27.82
N ASN A 24 21.00 -13.56 28.21
CA ASN A 24 19.75 -13.43 27.46
C ASN A 24 19.61 -12.04 26.83
N SER A 25 20.69 -11.31 26.61
CA SER A 25 20.65 -9.97 26.03
C SER A 25 21.50 -9.85 24.76
N GLY A 26 21.25 -8.79 24.00
CA GLY A 26 21.97 -8.49 22.76
C GLY A 26 21.74 -9.52 21.65
N GLN A 27 22.81 -9.79 20.89
CA GLN A 27 22.78 -10.68 19.72
C GLN A 27 22.51 -12.16 20.07
N ALA A 28 22.63 -12.54 21.34
CA ALA A 28 22.29 -13.89 21.79
C ALA A 28 20.80 -14.22 21.57
N LEU A 29 19.92 -13.22 21.72
CA LEU A 29 18.49 -13.39 21.44
C LEU A 29 18.23 -13.59 19.95
N GLU A 30 18.88 -12.80 19.09
CA GLU A 30 18.73 -12.92 17.64
C GLU A 30 19.22 -14.28 17.13
N TYR A 31 20.36 -14.74 17.64
CA TYR A 31 20.89 -16.07 17.35
C TYR A 31 19.95 -17.18 17.84
N LYS A 32 19.35 -17.02 19.02
CA LYS A 32 18.35 -17.97 19.56
C LYS A 32 17.12 -18.05 18.66
N ASP A 33 16.60 -16.93 18.19
CA ASP A 33 15.46 -16.89 17.28
C ASP A 33 15.78 -17.51 15.93
N LEU A 34 16.98 -17.23 15.39
CA LEU A 34 17.47 -17.86 14.17
C LEU A 34 17.56 -19.39 14.32
N ASN A 35 18.09 -19.87 15.46
CA ASN A 35 18.19 -21.30 15.74
C ASN A 35 16.81 -21.99 15.81
N LYS A 36 15.85 -21.34 16.48
CA LYS A 36 14.47 -21.80 16.52
C LYS A 36 13.86 -21.88 15.11
N HIS A 37 14.07 -20.85 14.29
CA HIS A 37 13.59 -20.83 12.91
C HIS A 37 14.19 -21.96 12.07
N THR A 38 15.50 -22.22 12.20
CA THR A 38 16.15 -23.32 11.48
C THR A 38 15.62 -24.67 11.92
N GLN A 39 15.36 -24.88 13.21
CA GLN A 39 14.79 -26.13 13.71
C GLN A 39 13.36 -26.35 13.16
N GLU A 40 12.52 -25.32 13.19
CA GLU A 40 11.17 -25.38 12.60
C GLU A 40 11.20 -25.63 11.09
N ALA A 41 12.19 -25.10 10.38
CA ALA A 41 12.36 -25.33 8.95
C ALA A 41 12.82 -26.78 8.67
N PHE A 42 13.72 -27.30 9.50
CA PHE A 42 14.19 -28.68 9.44
C PHE A 42 13.05 -29.68 9.71
N ASP A 43 12.22 -29.42 10.71
CA ASP A 43 11.02 -30.24 11.00
C ASP A 43 10.01 -30.23 9.84
N LYS A 44 9.98 -29.16 9.04
CA LYS A 44 9.19 -29.06 7.81
C LYS A 44 9.85 -29.73 6.59
N GLY A 45 11.05 -30.27 6.74
CA GLY A 45 11.81 -30.96 5.70
C GLY A 45 12.76 -30.09 4.88
N GLN A 46 13.03 -28.84 5.30
CA GLN A 46 14.08 -28.02 4.67
C GLN A 46 15.44 -28.34 5.30
N ASP A 47 16.41 -28.75 4.49
CA ASP A 47 17.77 -29.02 4.96
C ASP A 47 18.55 -27.70 5.14
N VAL A 48 18.38 -27.07 6.31
CA VAL A 48 19.03 -25.81 6.68
C VAL A 48 19.55 -25.95 8.10
N HIS A 49 20.85 -25.74 8.30
CA HIS A 49 21.48 -25.84 9.61
C HIS A 49 22.31 -24.60 9.93
N ILE A 50 22.12 -24.03 11.12
CA ILE A 50 22.77 -22.77 11.52
C ILE A 50 24.31 -22.88 11.58
N GLN A 51 24.84 -23.99 12.11
CA GLN A 51 26.29 -24.23 12.17
C GLN A 51 26.91 -24.69 10.85
N ALA A 52 26.22 -25.52 10.05
CA ALA A 52 26.78 -26.02 8.80
C ALA A 52 26.68 -24.99 7.66
N SER A 53 25.59 -24.22 7.63
CA SER A 53 25.27 -23.25 6.57
C SER A 53 24.72 -21.94 7.15
N PRO A 54 25.54 -21.15 7.88
CA PRO A 54 25.07 -19.95 8.58
C PRO A 54 24.55 -18.86 7.64
N SER A 55 25.21 -18.65 6.50
CA SER A 55 24.81 -17.61 5.52
C SER A 55 23.45 -17.91 4.88
N GLN A 56 23.16 -19.18 4.60
CA GLN A 56 21.87 -19.62 4.06
C GLN A 56 20.76 -19.46 5.10
N ALA A 57 21.00 -19.88 6.35
CA ALA A 57 20.04 -19.72 7.44
C ALA A 57 19.69 -18.24 7.68
N GLU A 58 20.71 -17.37 7.72
CA GLU A 58 20.57 -15.92 7.83
C GLU A 58 19.68 -15.33 6.72
N LEU A 59 19.94 -15.70 5.46
CA LEU A 59 19.19 -15.20 4.31
C LEU A 59 17.71 -15.61 4.38
N LEU A 60 17.45 -16.88 4.69
CA LEU A 60 16.09 -17.41 4.85
C LEU A 60 15.35 -16.71 5.99
N TYR A 61 16.03 -16.46 7.11
CA TYR A 61 15.44 -15.76 8.25
C TYR A 61 15.10 -14.29 7.94
N LYS A 62 15.94 -13.59 7.18
CA LYS A 62 15.64 -12.23 6.70
C LYS A 62 14.40 -12.22 5.80
N ASN A 63 14.31 -13.16 4.86
CA ASN A 63 13.13 -13.30 4.01
C ASN A 63 11.88 -13.62 4.84
N PHE A 64 12.01 -14.50 5.85
CA PHE A 64 10.94 -14.83 6.78
C PHE A 64 10.44 -13.60 7.55
N LYS A 65 11.32 -12.73 8.05
CA LYS A 65 10.91 -11.47 8.73
C LYS A 65 10.06 -10.59 7.81
N ILE A 66 10.50 -10.38 6.58
CA ILE A 66 9.76 -9.59 5.58
C ILE A 66 8.40 -10.22 5.29
N MET A 67 8.34 -11.54 5.10
CA MET A 67 7.08 -12.25 4.84
C MET A 67 6.14 -12.21 6.06
N LYS A 68 6.67 -12.32 7.28
CA LYS A 68 5.91 -12.23 8.52
C LYS A 68 5.25 -10.86 8.69
N GLU A 69 5.95 -9.78 8.34
CA GLU A 69 5.39 -8.44 8.35
C GLU A 69 4.28 -8.26 7.32
N LYS A 70 4.47 -8.75 6.09
CA LYS A 70 3.44 -8.75 5.04
C LYS A 70 2.19 -9.55 5.43
N VAL A 71 2.38 -10.75 6.01
CA VAL A 71 1.25 -11.56 6.50
C VAL A 71 0.55 -10.85 7.65
N ARG A 72 1.28 -10.17 8.53
CA ARG A 72 0.69 -9.38 9.62
C ARG A 72 -0.11 -8.19 9.09
N SER A 73 0.35 -7.48 8.06
CA SER A 73 -0.42 -6.37 7.47
C SER A 73 -1.67 -6.88 6.77
N GLN A 74 -1.56 -7.94 5.96
CA GLN A 74 -2.71 -8.60 5.33
C GLN A 74 -3.73 -9.07 6.36
N MET A 75 -3.28 -9.70 7.46
CA MET A 75 -4.17 -10.12 8.53
C MET A 75 -4.89 -8.92 9.16
N LYS A 76 -4.20 -7.81 9.39
CA LYS A 76 -4.84 -6.58 9.89
C LYS A 76 -5.89 -6.05 8.91
N GLU A 77 -5.58 -5.97 7.61
CA GLU A 77 -6.50 -5.56 6.56
C GLU A 77 -7.73 -6.47 6.50
N THR A 78 -7.54 -7.79 6.51
CA THR A 78 -8.66 -8.75 6.48
C THR A 78 -9.56 -8.65 7.72
N ILE A 79 -8.99 -8.33 8.89
CA ILE A 79 -9.76 -8.11 10.12
C ILE A 79 -10.52 -6.79 10.02
N LEU A 80 -9.86 -5.74 9.52
CA LEU A 80 -10.43 -4.42 9.32
C LEU A 80 -11.62 -4.47 8.34
N GLU A 81 -11.49 -5.20 7.23
CA GLU A 81 -12.58 -5.36 6.25
C GLU A 81 -13.77 -6.13 6.82
N LYS A 82 -13.51 -7.18 7.62
CA LYS A 82 -14.58 -8.04 8.16
C LYS A 82 -15.33 -7.41 9.32
N TYR A 83 -14.62 -6.70 10.19
CA TYR A 83 -15.15 -6.23 11.46
C TYR A 83 -15.19 -4.71 11.58
N GLY A 84 -14.63 -3.98 10.61
CA GLY A 84 -14.46 -2.53 10.69
C GLY A 84 -13.44 -2.13 11.75
N ASN A 85 -13.12 -0.84 11.79
CA ASN A 85 -12.35 -0.27 12.90
C ASN A 85 -13.30 0.31 13.94
N ALA A 86 -13.42 -0.32 15.11
CA ALA A 86 -14.24 0.21 16.20
C ALA A 86 -13.69 1.53 16.78
N ALA A 87 -12.41 1.84 16.54
CA ALA A 87 -11.79 3.09 16.97
C ALA A 87 -11.89 4.20 15.92
N ASP A 88 -12.18 3.87 14.65
CA ASP A 88 -12.62 4.87 13.69
C ASP A 88 -14.06 5.19 14.06
N TRP A 89 -14.20 6.14 14.97
CA TRP A 89 -15.39 6.98 15.03
C TRP A 89 -15.40 7.78 13.73
N ASP A 90 -15.77 7.14 12.63
CA ASP A 90 -16.30 7.86 11.48
C ASP A 90 -17.27 8.86 12.08
N LYS A 91 -16.94 10.15 11.97
CA LYS A 91 -17.80 11.20 12.50
C LYS A 91 -19.09 11.03 11.73
N LEU A 92 -20.04 10.31 12.33
CA LEU A 92 -21.38 10.19 11.78
C LEU A 92 -21.79 11.63 11.45
N PRO A 93 -22.39 11.86 10.27
CA PRO A 93 -22.82 13.20 9.91
C PRO A 93 -23.60 13.77 11.10
N ARG A 94 -23.34 15.03 11.43
CA ARG A 94 -23.79 15.66 12.69
C ARG A 94 -25.30 15.47 12.92
N GLU A 95 -26.05 15.36 11.84
CA GLU A 95 -27.48 15.04 11.78
C GLU A 95 -27.83 13.68 12.41
N LEU A 96 -27.08 12.61 12.08
CA LEU A 96 -27.25 11.29 12.69
C LEU A 96 -26.81 11.28 14.16
N LEU A 97 -25.79 12.08 14.51
CA LEU A 97 -25.31 12.17 15.89
C LEU A 97 -26.34 12.85 16.82
N LEU A 98 -27.02 13.88 16.33
CA LEU A 98 -28.05 14.60 17.10
C LEU A 98 -29.47 14.04 16.89
N GLY A 99 -29.65 13.08 15.97
CA GLY A 99 -30.97 12.53 15.63
C GLY A 99 -31.95 13.58 15.05
N GLN A 100 -31.44 14.71 14.59
CA GLN A 100 -32.24 15.82 14.10
C GLN A 100 -32.40 15.69 12.59
N SER A 101 -33.62 15.42 12.13
CA SER A 101 -33.96 15.38 10.70
C SER A 101 -34.27 16.76 10.11
N GLU A 102 -34.38 17.79 10.95
CA GLU A 102 -34.78 19.13 10.55
C GLU A 102 -33.57 20.05 10.37
N MET A 103 -33.41 20.56 9.15
CA MET A 103 -32.40 21.55 8.82
C MET A 103 -32.97 22.97 9.05
N GLN A 104 -32.39 23.71 9.98
CA GLN A 104 -32.81 25.09 10.26
C GLN A 104 -32.29 26.03 9.18
N LEU A 105 -33.21 26.64 8.41
CA LEU A 105 -32.90 27.62 7.37
C LEU A 105 -33.21 29.03 7.87
N GLU A 106 -32.21 29.91 7.85
CA GLU A 106 -32.41 31.34 8.10
C GLU A 106 -32.57 32.07 6.76
N TYR A 107 -33.68 32.78 6.59
CA TYR A 107 -33.96 33.60 5.40
C TYR A 107 -33.68 35.07 5.67
N ASP A 108 -33.08 35.73 4.69
CA ASP A 108 -32.99 37.19 4.63
C ASP A 108 -34.37 37.80 4.35
N ARG A 109 -34.53 39.11 4.59
CA ARG A 109 -35.76 39.86 4.28
C ARG A 109 -36.15 39.76 2.80
N ALA A 110 -35.18 39.50 1.93
CA ALA A 110 -35.37 39.26 0.48
C ALA A 110 -35.68 37.78 0.12
N GLY A 111 -35.82 36.88 1.10
CA GLY A 111 -36.10 35.45 0.89
C GLY A 111 -34.89 34.61 0.50
N ARG A 112 -33.67 35.17 0.56
CA ARG A 112 -32.42 34.43 0.29
C ARG A 112 -31.96 33.67 1.53
N ILE A 113 -31.49 32.45 1.37
CA ILE A 113 -31.03 31.61 2.48
C ILE A 113 -29.62 32.06 2.90
N ILE A 114 -29.45 32.38 4.18
CA ILE A 114 -28.20 32.90 4.76
C ILE A 114 -27.43 31.80 5.50
N LYS A 115 -28.16 30.90 6.18
CA LYS A 115 -27.60 29.78 6.94
C LYS A 115 -28.39 28.51 6.73
N GLY A 116 -27.68 27.38 6.84
CA GLY A 116 -28.27 26.04 6.82
C GLY A 116 -28.19 25.33 5.47
N GLN A 117 -28.03 26.03 4.36
CA GLN A 117 -27.81 25.37 3.07
C GLN A 117 -26.33 24.96 2.94
N GLU A 118 -26.07 23.69 2.61
CA GLU A 118 -24.75 23.27 2.15
C GLU A 118 -24.32 24.14 0.97
N ALA A 119 -23.07 24.62 1.01
CA ALA A 119 -22.55 25.51 -0.01
C ALA A 119 -22.59 24.79 -1.36
N ALA A 120 -23.53 25.19 -2.23
CA ALA A 120 -23.53 24.73 -3.61
C ALA A 120 -22.21 25.19 -4.25
N PHE A 121 -21.39 24.24 -4.68
CA PHE A 121 -20.19 24.56 -5.44
C PHE A 121 -20.60 25.37 -6.66
N PRO A 122 -20.02 26.56 -6.88
CA PRO A 122 -20.37 27.40 -8.01
C PRO A 122 -19.96 26.68 -9.29
N ARG A 123 -20.94 26.16 -10.03
CA ARG A 123 -20.72 25.58 -11.36
C ARG A 123 -20.58 26.69 -12.38
N SER A 124 -19.69 26.52 -13.34
CA SER A 124 -19.58 27.45 -14.45
C SER A 124 -20.79 27.33 -15.40
N LYS A 125 -20.96 28.29 -16.33
CA LYS A 125 -22.03 28.25 -17.34
C LYS A 125 -21.92 27.04 -18.28
N TYR A 126 -20.72 26.47 -18.41
CA TYR A 126 -20.44 25.36 -19.31
C TYR A 126 -20.39 24.06 -18.53
N GLU A 127 -20.83 22.97 -19.16
CA GLU A 127 -20.77 21.64 -18.59
C GLU A 127 -19.31 21.22 -18.41
N GLU A 128 -18.89 21.14 -17.15
CA GLU A 128 -17.56 20.66 -16.76
C GLU A 128 -17.57 19.13 -16.61
N ASP A 129 -16.39 18.51 -16.80
CA ASP A 129 -16.16 17.08 -16.58
C ASP A 129 -16.98 16.10 -17.44
N ILE A 130 -17.45 16.53 -18.63
CA ILE A 130 -18.05 15.60 -19.60
C ILE A 130 -16.96 14.78 -20.29
N LEU A 131 -16.98 13.48 -20.02
CA LEU A 131 -16.11 12.49 -20.62
C LEU A 131 -16.80 11.88 -21.84
N ILE A 132 -16.45 12.35 -23.02
CA ILE A 132 -16.96 11.82 -24.29
C ILE A 132 -16.32 10.43 -24.53
N ASN A 133 -17.06 9.49 -25.12
CA ASN A 133 -16.55 8.21 -25.64
C ASN A 133 -15.62 7.39 -24.69
N ASN A 134 -15.97 7.33 -23.40
CA ASN A 134 -15.28 6.56 -22.35
C ASN A 134 -13.84 6.99 -22.06
N HIS A 135 -13.48 8.24 -22.34
CA HIS A 135 -12.19 8.79 -21.94
C HIS A 135 -12.16 9.09 -20.44
N ALA A 136 -10.97 9.10 -19.84
CA ALA A 136 -10.76 9.38 -18.41
C ALA A 136 -10.24 10.80 -18.13
N THR A 137 -9.97 11.59 -19.19
CA THR A 137 -9.37 12.93 -19.08
C THR A 137 -10.11 13.90 -20.00
N VAL A 138 -10.48 15.07 -19.47
CA VAL A 138 -11.24 16.11 -20.19
C VAL A 138 -10.42 16.74 -21.32
N TRP A 139 -9.11 16.94 -21.11
CA TRP A 139 -8.23 17.62 -22.07
C TRP A 139 -7.32 16.61 -22.80
N GLY A 140 -7.67 16.28 -24.04
CA GLY A 140 -6.74 15.73 -25.03
C GLY A 140 -6.32 14.28 -24.88
N TYR A 141 -7.28 13.34 -24.91
CA TYR A 141 -7.08 11.88 -25.09
C TYR A 141 -5.88 11.26 -24.33
N LYS A 142 -5.48 11.83 -23.19
CA LYS A 142 -4.26 11.44 -22.47
C LYS A 142 -4.33 10.01 -21.96
N CYS A 143 -5.54 9.51 -21.70
CA CYS A 143 -5.76 8.15 -21.25
C CYS A 143 -5.41 7.07 -22.29
N CYS A 144 -5.52 7.36 -23.60
CA CYS A 144 -5.29 6.40 -24.69
C CYS A 144 -4.27 6.87 -25.73
N MET A 145 -3.75 8.10 -25.58
CA MET A 145 -2.82 8.77 -26.51
C MET A 145 -3.31 8.85 -27.96
N GLN A 146 -4.62 8.75 -28.20
CA GLN A 146 -5.19 8.87 -29.53
C GLN A 146 -5.13 10.33 -30.00
N THR A 147 -4.73 10.55 -31.26
CA THR A 147 -4.66 11.88 -31.87
C THR A 147 -5.88 12.22 -32.71
N ILE A 148 -6.81 11.27 -32.87
CA ILE A 148 -8.01 11.41 -33.70
C ILE A 148 -9.16 11.93 -32.83
N LEU A 149 -9.77 13.02 -33.27
CA LEU A 149 -10.94 13.63 -32.62
C LEU A 149 -12.15 12.66 -32.65
N ASN A 150 -12.86 12.58 -31.52
CA ASN A 150 -14.01 11.70 -31.24
C ASN A 150 -13.73 10.19 -31.34
N SER A 151 -12.48 9.76 -31.22
CA SER A 151 -12.15 8.34 -31.10
C SER A 151 -12.70 7.71 -29.81
N TYR A 152 -13.02 6.41 -29.84
CA TYR A 152 -13.40 5.67 -28.64
C TYR A 152 -12.16 5.23 -27.87
N CYS A 153 -12.21 5.39 -26.54
CA CYS A 153 -11.14 4.94 -25.67
C CYS A 153 -11.00 3.43 -25.73
N THR A 154 -9.84 2.96 -26.20
CA THR A 154 -9.47 1.54 -26.24
C THR A 154 -8.62 1.11 -25.04
N GLY A 155 -8.40 2.00 -24.07
CA GLY A 155 -7.60 1.75 -22.87
C GLY A 155 -6.15 1.32 -23.16
N ALA A 156 -5.56 0.57 -22.22
CA ALA A 156 -4.17 0.10 -22.30
C ALA A 156 -3.90 -0.78 -23.55
N ALA A 157 -4.87 -1.60 -23.95
CA ALA A 157 -4.76 -2.45 -25.14
C ALA A 157 -4.52 -1.65 -26.42
N GLY A 158 -5.07 -0.43 -26.53
CA GLY A 158 -4.82 0.45 -27.67
C GLY A 158 -3.40 1.02 -27.70
N ILE A 159 -2.81 1.28 -26.53
CA ILE A 159 -1.44 1.81 -26.41
C ILE A 159 -0.45 0.72 -26.85
N GLU A 160 -0.60 -0.50 -26.33
CA GLU A 160 0.25 -1.63 -26.72
C GLU A 160 0.13 -1.97 -28.22
N ALA A 161 -1.08 -1.88 -28.78
CA ALA A 161 -1.29 -2.07 -30.22
C ALA A 161 -0.61 -0.97 -31.05
N ALA A 162 -0.66 0.28 -30.61
CA ALA A 162 0.01 1.40 -31.28
C ALA A 162 1.55 1.29 -31.19
N GLU A 163 2.08 0.91 -30.04
CA GLU A 163 3.52 0.68 -29.84
C GLU A 163 4.03 -0.46 -30.71
N THR A 164 3.34 -1.61 -30.70
CA THR A 164 3.72 -2.75 -31.55
C THR A 164 3.61 -2.42 -33.04
N ALA A 165 2.60 -1.67 -33.47
CA ALA A 165 2.50 -1.19 -34.85
C ALA A 165 3.66 -0.26 -35.22
N ASN A 166 4.04 0.67 -34.33
CA ASN A 166 5.19 1.56 -34.54
C ASN A 166 6.51 0.78 -34.63
N MET A 167 6.72 -0.21 -33.77
CA MET A 167 7.90 -1.10 -33.82
C MET A 167 7.96 -1.91 -35.11
N LYS A 168 6.82 -2.45 -35.58
CA LYS A 168 6.73 -3.15 -36.86
C LYS A 168 7.08 -2.23 -38.02
N ASN A 169 6.48 -1.04 -38.07
CA ASN A 169 6.75 -0.03 -39.11
C ASN A 169 8.21 0.45 -39.13
N PHE A 170 8.89 0.45 -37.99
CA PHE A 170 10.32 0.74 -37.91
C PHE A 170 11.15 -0.41 -38.49
N SER A 171 10.84 -1.65 -38.08
CA SER A 171 11.53 -2.85 -38.58
C SER A 171 11.33 -3.10 -40.08
N ASP A 172 10.14 -2.80 -40.61
CA ASP A 172 9.84 -2.93 -42.03
C ASP A 172 10.57 -1.87 -42.87
N ARG A 173 10.70 -0.64 -42.35
CA ARG A 173 11.55 0.41 -42.96
C ARG A 173 13.01 -0.01 -43.00
N ASP A 174 13.55 -0.56 -41.92
CA ASP A 174 14.93 -1.06 -41.87
C ASP A 174 15.17 -2.26 -42.80
N ARG A 175 14.14 -3.08 -43.03
CA ARG A 175 14.22 -4.21 -43.96
C ARG A 175 14.20 -3.73 -45.42
N LEU A 176 13.35 -2.75 -45.75
CA LEU A 176 13.26 -2.13 -47.07
C LEU A 176 14.55 -1.37 -47.44
N THR A 177 15.13 -0.60 -46.51
CA THR A 177 16.40 0.12 -46.76
C THR A 177 17.56 -0.84 -47.02
N LYS A 178 17.63 -1.96 -46.30
CA LYS A 178 18.65 -3.01 -46.55
C LYS A 178 18.46 -3.76 -47.88
N GLN A 179 17.25 -3.77 -48.43
CA GLN A 179 16.96 -4.40 -49.72
C GLN A 179 17.39 -3.49 -50.88
N CYS A 180 17.21 -2.17 -50.79
CA CYS A 180 17.68 -1.20 -51.79
C CYS A 180 19.20 -1.04 -51.87
N VAL A 181 19.95 -1.31 -50.79
CA VAL A 181 21.43 -1.23 -50.79
C VAL A 181 22.08 -2.49 -51.39
N ARG A 182 21.30 -3.54 -51.64
CA ARG A 182 21.77 -4.84 -52.19
C ARG A 182 21.47 -5.04 -53.68
N SER A 183 20.99 -3.99 -54.35
CA SER A 183 20.75 -3.91 -55.81
C SER A 183 21.63 -2.84 -56.42
#